data_AF-A0A962XR57-F1
#
_entry.id   AF-A0A962XR57-F1
#
_cell.length_a   1.000
_cell.length_b   1.000
_cell.length_c   1.000
_cell.angle_alpha   90.00
_cell.angle_beta   90.00
_cell.angle_gamma   90.00
#
_symmetry.space_group_name_H-M   'P 1'
#
loop_
_entity.id
_entity.type
_entity.pdbx_description
1 polymer ?
#
loop_
_entity_poly.entity_id
_entity_poly.type
_entity_poly.pdbx_seq_one_letter_code
_entity_poly.pdbx_strand_id
1 'polypeptide(L)'
;MTLKDLILLILILAAIAANLLLQPAAAADGSSWELKQLHHPSTSLLRAEDAGRVTIYDGLMVSEVDRAMDQQFDRIDSMMFVRTKRPVESGGFIADSDCD
;
A
#
# COMPACT_ATOMS: atom_id res chain seq x y z
N MET A 1 -42.95 -0.37 15.29
CA MET A 1 -41.57 -0.59 15.78
C MET A 1 -41.67 -1.16 17.18
N THR A 2 -41.33 -2.43 17.37
CA THR A 2 -41.50 -3.13 18.65
C THR A 2 -40.25 -2.95 19.53
N LEU A 3 -40.38 -3.16 20.84
CA LEU A 3 -39.26 -3.04 21.79
C LEU A 3 -38.07 -3.93 21.40
N LYS A 4 -38.34 -5.10 20.78
CA LYS A 4 -37.32 -6.03 20.27
C LYS A 4 -36.51 -5.42 19.12
N ASP A 5 -37.16 -4.64 18.25
CA ASP A 5 -36.51 -3.99 17.11
C ASP A 5 -35.56 -2.88 17.58
N LEU A 6 -35.94 -2.15 18.63
CA LEU A 6 -35.09 -1.11 19.24
C LEU A 6 -33.83 -1.71 19.88
N ILE A 7 -33.98 -2.81 20.61
CA ILE A 7 -32.85 -3.53 21.24
C ILE A 7 -31.92 -4.10 20.17
N LEU A 8 -32.48 -4.70 19.11
CA LEU A 8 -31.68 -5.23 18.00
C LEU A 8 -30.85 -4.12 17.33
N LEU A 9 -31.43 -2.93 17.12
CA LEU A 9 -30.76 -1.82 16.47
C LEU A 9 -29.63 -1.25 17.33
N ILE A 10 -29.83 -1.15 18.65
CA ILE A 10 -28.77 -0.73 19.59
C ILE A 10 -27.62 -1.74 19.60
N LEU A 11 -27.91 -3.04 19.59
CA LEU A 11 -26.88 -4.08 19.56
C LEU A 11 -26.06 -4.05 18.26
N ILE A 12 -26.72 -3.82 17.12
CA ILE A 12 -26.05 -3.66 15.83
C ILE A 12 -25.14 -2.42 15.83
N LEU A 13 -25.64 -1.27 16.32
CA LEU A 13 -24.85 -0.04 16.42
C LEU A 13 -23.64 -0.20 17.36
N ALA A 14 -23.83 -0.88 18.50
CA ALA A 14 -22.74 -1.16 19.43
C ALA A 14 -21.66 -2.07 18.81
N ALA A 15 -22.06 -3.09 18.04
CA ALA A 15 -21.13 -3.96 17.33
C ALA A 15 -20.35 -3.23 16.24
N ILE A 16 -20.98 -2.31 15.51
CA ILE A 16 -20.30 -1.47 14.51
C ILE A 16 -19.31 -0.52 15.18
N ALA A 17 -19.72 0.15 16.26
CA ALA A 17 -18.85 1.07 17.01
C ALA A 17 -17.62 0.36 17.61
N ALA A 18 -17.81 -0.85 18.16
CA ALA A 18 -16.70 -1.65 18.70
C ALA A 18 -15.69 -2.05 17.62
N ASN A 19 -16.15 -2.41 16.42
CA ASN A 19 -15.27 -2.72 15.29
C ASN A 19 -14.48 -1.50 14.80
N LEU A 20 -15.06 -0.30 14.86
CA LEU A 20 -14.39 0.92 14.44
C LEU A 20 -13.27 1.34 15.41
N LEU A 21 -13.46 1.11 16.71
CA LEU A 21 -12.47 1.42 17.76
C LEU A 21 -11.30 0.42 17.80
N LEU A 22 -11.51 -0.80 17.29
CA LEU A 22 -10.48 -1.84 17.19
C LEU A 22 -9.71 -1.79 15.88
N GLN A 23 -9.99 -0.84 14.99
CA GLN A 23 -9.17 -0.67 13.80
C GLN A 23 -7.77 -0.25 14.25
N PRO A 24 -6.73 -1.06 13.99
CA PRO A 24 -5.38 -0.57 14.19
C PRO A 24 -5.25 0.69 13.35
N ALA A 25 -4.77 1.77 13.95
CA ALA A 25 -4.30 2.92 13.19
C ALA A 25 -3.17 2.39 12.31
N ALA A 26 -3.49 2.00 11.08
CA ALA A 26 -2.49 1.72 10.08
C ALA A 26 -1.71 3.02 9.98
N ALA A 27 -0.51 3.03 10.55
CA ALA A 27 0.42 4.12 10.39
C ALA A 27 0.45 4.39 8.89
N ALA A 28 0.07 5.59 8.50
CA ALA A 28 0.14 6.04 7.12
C ALA A 28 1.63 6.21 6.79
N ASP A 29 2.33 5.09 6.72
CA ASP A 29 3.63 4.98 6.09
C ASP A 29 3.38 5.35 4.63
N GLY A 30 4.16 6.30 4.09
CA GLY A 30 4.06 6.73 2.70
C GLY A 30 4.10 5.54 1.73
N SER A 31 4.73 4.44 2.15
CA SER A 31 4.72 3.16 1.46
C SER A 31 3.31 2.64 1.14
N SER A 32 2.30 2.87 1.98
CA SER A 32 0.97 2.26 1.79
C SER A 32 0.21 2.79 0.58
N TRP A 33 0.29 4.10 0.33
CA TRP A 33 -0.37 4.71 -0.83
C TRP A 33 0.44 4.44 -2.11
N GLU A 34 1.77 4.45 -2.01
CA GLU A 34 2.69 4.12 -3.10
C GLU A 34 2.50 2.68 -3.55
N LEU A 35 2.42 1.72 -2.62
CA LEU A 35 2.16 0.31 -2.90
C LEU A 35 0.77 0.11 -3.50
N LYS A 36 -0.24 0.81 -2.99
CA LYS A 36 -1.58 0.76 -3.61
C LYS A 36 -1.54 1.26 -5.04
N GLN A 37 -0.81 2.34 -5.31
CA GLN A 37 -0.70 2.91 -6.65
C GLN A 37 0.13 2.05 -7.59
N LEU A 38 1.19 1.42 -7.09
CA LEU A 38 2.04 0.47 -7.82
C LEU A 38 1.21 -0.70 -8.33
N HIS A 39 0.46 -1.35 -7.42
CA HIS A 39 -0.30 -2.56 -7.72
C HIS A 39 -1.66 -2.28 -8.37
N HIS A 40 -2.32 -1.18 -8.00
CA HIS A 40 -3.63 -0.78 -8.52
C HIS A 40 -3.61 0.69 -9.00
N PRO A 41 -3.00 0.96 -10.17
CA PRO A 41 -2.88 2.31 -10.69
C PRO A 41 -4.24 2.92 -11.06
N SER A 42 -4.36 4.23 -10.93
CA SER A 42 -5.52 4.95 -11.44
C SER A 42 -5.43 5.13 -12.96
N THR A 43 -6.57 5.31 -13.62
CA THR A 43 -6.59 5.61 -15.06
C THR A 43 -5.87 6.90 -15.43
N SER A 44 -5.85 7.88 -14.52
CA SER A 44 -5.08 9.11 -14.67
C SER A 44 -3.58 8.90 -14.58
N LEU A 45 -3.13 7.93 -13.78
CA LEU A 45 -1.72 7.56 -13.70
C LEU A 45 -1.28 6.87 -14.98
N LEU A 46 -2.03 5.86 -15.42
CA LEU A 46 -1.74 5.12 -16.66
C LEU A 46 -1.60 6.06 -17.87
N ARG A 47 -2.55 7.00 -18.05
CA ARG A 47 -2.46 7.98 -19.16
C ARG A 47 -1.22 8.87 -19.10
N ALA A 48 -0.72 9.15 -17.91
CA ALA A 48 0.48 9.96 -17.77
C ALA A 48 1.74 9.13 -18.00
N GLU A 49 1.75 7.87 -17.57
CA GLU A 49 2.81 6.90 -17.91
C GLU A 49 2.88 6.69 -19.42
N ASP A 50 1.74 6.53 -20.10
CA ASP A 50 1.65 6.46 -21.57
C ASP A 50 2.18 7.73 -22.26
N ALA A 51 2.08 8.88 -21.57
CA ALA A 51 2.62 10.16 -22.03
C ALA A 51 4.13 10.33 -21.70
N GLY A 52 4.78 9.30 -21.16
CA GLY A 52 6.21 9.28 -20.83
C GLY A 52 6.54 9.71 -19.41
N ARG A 53 5.57 9.79 -18.50
CA ARG A 53 5.84 10.11 -17.09
C ARG A 53 6.43 8.89 -16.37
N VAL A 54 7.57 9.10 -15.72
CA VAL A 54 8.16 8.12 -14.80
C VAL A 54 7.69 8.39 -13.38
N THR A 55 7.23 7.34 -12.68
CA THR A 55 6.86 7.38 -11.26
C THR A 55 8.01 6.83 -10.42
N ILE A 56 8.42 7.58 -9.40
CA ILE A 56 9.49 7.16 -8.48
C ILE A 56 8.85 6.56 -7.23
N TYR A 57 9.19 5.30 -6.95
CA TYR A 57 8.80 4.58 -5.75
C TYR A 57 10.00 4.48 -4.80
N ASP A 58 9.81 4.90 -3.55
CA ASP A 58 10.90 5.10 -2.60
C ASP A 58 10.78 4.19 -1.39
N GLY A 59 11.89 3.55 -0.99
CA GLY A 59 11.93 2.82 0.27
C GLY A 59 11.09 1.54 0.27
N LEU A 60 10.74 1.00 -0.91
CA LEU A 60 10.00 -0.25 -1.04
C LEU A 60 10.86 -1.45 -0.64
N MET A 61 10.24 -2.48 -0.09
CA MET A 61 10.91 -3.76 0.12
C MET A 61 11.28 -4.39 -1.22
N VAL A 62 12.44 -5.06 -1.28
CA VAL A 62 12.87 -5.79 -2.50
C VAL A 62 11.78 -6.77 -2.97
N SER A 63 11.08 -7.43 -2.05
CA SER A 63 9.97 -8.33 -2.39
C SER A 63 8.81 -7.65 -3.13
N GLU A 64 8.56 -6.36 -2.86
CA GLU A 64 7.53 -5.58 -3.56
C GLU A 64 8.01 -5.13 -4.95
N VAL A 65 9.31 -4.87 -5.09
CA VAL A 65 9.93 -4.60 -6.39
C VAL A 65 9.84 -5.84 -7.27
N ASP A 66 10.24 -7.01 -6.76
CA ASP A 66 10.16 -8.29 -7.49
C ASP A 66 8.73 -8.57 -7.94
N ARG A 67 7.76 -8.38 -7.04
CA ARG A 67 6.35 -8.53 -7.36
C ARG A 67 5.89 -7.55 -8.46
N ALA A 68 6.37 -6.32 -8.46
CA ALA A 68 6.06 -5.34 -9.49
C ALA A 68 6.67 -5.72 -10.85
N MET A 69 7.89 -6.27 -10.87
CA MET A 69 8.51 -6.78 -12.10
C MET A 69 7.66 -7.88 -12.75
N ASP A 70 7.06 -8.75 -11.94
CA ASP A 70 6.21 -9.84 -12.43
C ASP A 70 4.80 -9.36 -12.84
N GLN A 71 4.18 -8.48 -12.04
CA GLN A 71 2.76 -8.14 -12.18
C GLN A 71 2.49 -6.87 -12.98
N GLN A 72 3.49 -5.98 -13.10
CA GLN A 72 3.38 -4.68 -13.77
C GLN A 72 4.34 -4.58 -14.95
N PHE A 73 4.62 -5.70 -15.61
CA PHE A 73 5.60 -5.81 -16.70
C PHE A 73 5.44 -4.74 -17.78
N ASP A 74 4.21 -4.51 -18.26
CA ASP A 74 3.91 -3.53 -19.32
C ASP A 74 4.14 -2.06 -18.92
N ARG A 75 4.32 -1.79 -17.63
CA ARG A 75 4.47 -0.44 -17.06
C ARG A 75 5.87 -0.19 -16.52
N ILE A 76 6.74 -1.19 -16.51
CA ILE A 76 7.98 -1.16 -15.75
C ILE A 76 8.94 -0.06 -16.23
N ASP A 77 8.92 0.24 -17.53
CA ASP A 77 9.70 1.31 -18.16
C ASP A 77 9.31 2.71 -17.64
N SER A 78 8.10 2.85 -17.09
CA SER A 78 7.59 4.08 -16.49
C SER A 78 7.78 4.13 -14.97
N MET A 79 8.59 3.24 -14.41
CA MET A 79 8.84 3.14 -12.97
C MET A 79 10.32 3.27 -12.63
N MET A 80 10.62 3.94 -11.53
CA MET A 80 11.96 3.97 -10.93
C MET A 80 11.86 3.62 -9.46
N PHE A 81 12.63 2.63 -9.01
CA PHE A 81 12.68 2.20 -7.62
C PHE A 81 13.96 2.72 -6.97
N VAL A 82 13.85 3.45 -5.85
CA VAL A 82 15.00 4.04 -5.14
C VAL A 82 15.00 3.63 -3.67
N ARG A 83 16.19 3.54 -3.07
CA ARG A 83 16.42 3.16 -1.66
C ARG A 83 15.67 1.88 -1.26
N THR A 84 15.69 0.89 -2.14
CA THR A 84 14.98 -0.38 -1.89
C THR A 84 15.49 -1.04 -0.61
N LYS A 85 14.62 -1.66 0.16
CA LYS A 85 14.94 -2.23 1.47
C LYS A 85 15.11 -3.73 1.35
N ARG A 86 16.31 -4.23 1.67
CA ARG A 86 16.61 -5.66 1.73
C ARG A 86 16.56 -6.15 3.19
N PRO A 87 15.82 -7.23 3.50
CA PRO A 87 15.86 -7.83 4.83
C PRO A 87 17.23 -8.44 5.11
N VAL A 88 17.69 -8.36 6.37
CA VAL A 88 18.93 -9.01 6.84
C VAL A 88 18.65 -10.10 7.85
N GLU A 89 19.51 -11.13 7.91
CA GLU A 89 19.36 -12.28 8.81
C GLU A 89 19.32 -11.90 10.29
N SER A 90 20.00 -10.80 10.67
CA SER A 90 20.01 -10.29 12.05
C SER A 90 18.70 -9.64 12.49
N GLY A 91 17.72 -9.54 11.59
CA GLY A 91 16.53 -8.70 11.76
C GLY A 91 16.82 -7.24 11.38
N GLY A 92 15.83 -6.60 10.75
CA GLY A 92 15.94 -5.24 10.19
C GLY A 92 16.08 -5.22 8.67
N PHE A 93 16.33 -4.03 8.12
CA PHE A 93 16.46 -3.82 6.68
C PHE A 93 17.66 -2.92 6.38
N ILE A 94 18.42 -3.27 5.35
CA ILE A 94 19.44 -2.39 4.77
C ILE A 94 18.81 -1.72 3.56
N ALA A 95 18.87 -0.39 3.51
CA ALA A 95 18.53 0.33 2.30
C ALA A 95 19.66 0.12 1.30
N ASP A 96 19.30 -0.16 0.05
CA ASP A 96 20.19 -0.20 -1.09
C ASP A 96 20.62 1.24 -1.38
N SER A 97 21.60 1.70 -0.61
CA SER A 97 22.32 2.93 -0.86
C SER A 97 23.66 2.53 -1.45
N ASP A 98 23.85 2.82 -2.74
CA ASP A 98 25.12 2.74 -3.48
C ASP A 98 26.17 3.70 -2.88
N CYS A 99 26.64 3.41 -1.68
CA CYS A 99 27.78 4.07 -1.06
C CYS A 99 28.70 3.01 -0.46
N ASP A 100 29.81 2.78 -1.15
CA ASP A 100 31.01 2.03 -0.72
C ASP A 100 31.53 2.50 0.66
#